data_AF-A0A7V0JKZ7-F1
#
_entry.id   AF-A0A7V0JKZ7-F1
#
_cell.length_a   1.000
_cell.length_b   1.000
_cell.length_c   1.000
_cell.angle_alpha   90.00
_cell.angle_beta   90.00
_cell.angle_gamma   90.00
#
_symmetry.space_group_name_H-M   'P 1'
#
loop_
_entity.id
_entity.type
_entity.pdbx_description
1 polymer ?
#
loop_
_entity_poly.entity_id
_entity_poly.type
_entity_poly.pdbx_seq_one_letter_code
_entity_poly.pdbx_strand_id
1 'polypeptide(L)'
;MSIALYIIAILWIVTGVFILIYTERTMRILKKLFFTEKVRALSIVPIIFGVVLVIGAFVCTQVFFLSLVLGVIALLKGLYLIMGPMPQIKRLMDWWFNKASTSYIRLCGLIIFVLGIAILSNL
;
A
#
# COMPACT_ATOMS: atom_id res chain seq x y z
N MET A 1 -10.93 -17.91 1.15
CA MET A 1 -10.81 -16.49 0.70
C MET A 1 -10.79 -15.51 1.86
N SER A 2 -11.56 -15.76 2.93
CA SER A 2 -11.46 -15.00 4.20
C SER A 2 -10.03 -14.94 4.75
N ILE A 3 -9.28 -16.06 4.70
CA ILE A 3 -7.87 -16.12 5.15
C ILE A 3 -6.97 -15.10 4.42
N ALA A 4 -7.16 -14.89 3.11
CA ALA A 4 -6.35 -13.93 2.36
C ALA A 4 -6.61 -12.48 2.80
N LEU A 5 -7.87 -12.15 3.06
CA LEU A 5 -8.26 -10.84 3.59
C LEU A 5 -7.76 -10.64 5.04
N TYR A 6 -7.81 -11.68 5.88
CA TYR A 6 -7.21 -11.66 7.21
C TYR A 6 -5.69 -11.39 7.13
N ILE A 7 -4.97 -12.08 6.25
CA ILE A 7 -3.54 -11.86 6.04
C ILE A 7 -3.27 -10.42 5.59
N ILE A 8 -4.05 -9.90 4.65
CA ILE A 8 -3.90 -8.51 4.16
C ILE A 8 -4.17 -7.51 5.27
N ALA A 9 -5.24 -7.70 6.06
CA ALA A 9 -5.60 -6.81 7.15
C ALA A 9 -4.51 -6.78 8.22
N ILE A 10 -4.02 -7.95 8.65
CA ILE A 10 -2.91 -8.06 9.61
C ILE A 10 -1.65 -7.40 9.04
N LEU A 11 -1.32 -7.65 7.77
CA LEU A 11 -0.15 -7.05 7.13
C LEU A 11 -0.26 -5.52 7.09
N TRP A 12 -1.44 -4.97 6.84
CA TRP A 12 -1.67 -3.53 6.88
C TRP A 12 -1.55 -2.94 8.28
N ILE A 13 -2.11 -3.61 9.27
CA ILE A 13 -1.98 -3.22 10.68
C ILE A 13 -0.49 -3.18 11.07
N VAL A 14 0.24 -4.26 10.82
CA VAL A 14 1.68 -4.36 11.14
C VAL A 14 2.47 -3.28 10.39
N THR A 15 2.20 -3.08 9.10
CA THR A 15 2.89 -2.07 8.28
C THR A 15 2.61 -0.66 8.79
N GLY A 16 1.35 -0.34 9.11
CA GLY A 16 0.95 0.96 9.64
C GLY A 16 1.61 1.26 10.99
N VAL A 17 1.65 0.28 11.90
CA VAL A 17 2.35 0.39 13.19
C VAL A 17 3.86 0.59 12.98
N PHE A 18 4.48 -0.14 12.05
CA PHE A 18 5.91 -0.02 11.78
C PHE A 18 6.28 1.36 11.20
N ILE A 19 5.41 1.94 10.37
CA ILE A 19 5.56 3.30 9.84
C ILE A 19 5.39 4.34 10.96
N LEU A 20 4.46 4.11 11.89
CA LEU A 20 4.20 5.01 13.02
C LEU A 20 5.35 5.03 14.03
N ILE A 21 5.82 3.85 14.46
CA ILE A 21 6.86 3.72 15.50
C ILE A 21 8.25 3.98 14.91
N TYR A 22 8.54 3.46 13.72
CA TYR A 22 9.87 3.49 13.11
C TYR A 22 9.91 4.26 11.80
N THR A 23 9.25 5.43 11.73
CA THR A 23 9.07 6.21 10.49
C THR A 23 10.36 6.38 9.68
N GLU A 24 11.44 6.85 10.31
CA GLU A 24 12.70 7.12 9.61
C GLU A 24 13.40 5.83 9.12
N ARG A 25 13.37 4.77 9.94
CA ARG A 25 14.00 3.49 9.59
C ARG A 25 13.25 2.80 8.46
N THR A 26 11.92 2.80 8.53
CA THR A 26 11.03 2.25 7.50
C THR A 26 11.21 2.97 6.18
N MET A 27 11.29 4.31 6.20
CA MET A 27 11.54 5.11 4.99
C MET A 27 12.92 4.84 4.38
N ARG A 28 13.96 4.65 5.20
CA ARG A 28 15.30 4.30 4.70
C ARG A 28 15.32 2.93 4.02
N ILE A 29 14.61 1.95 4.57
CA ILE A 29 14.50 0.60 4.00
C ILE A 29 13.71 0.64 2.70
N LEU A 30 12.53 1.28 2.69
CA LEU A 30 11.74 1.45 1.47
C LEU A 30 12.54 2.20 0.41
N LYS A 31 13.26 3.28 0.77
CA LYS A 31 14.07 4.05 -0.17
C LYS A 31 15.10 3.15 -0.86
N LYS A 32 15.81 2.28 -0.13
CA LYS A 32 16.75 1.32 -0.74
C LYS A 32 16.04 0.36 -1.70
N LEU A 33 14.89 -0.18 -1.31
CA LEU A 33 14.12 -1.11 -2.12
C LEU A 33 13.59 -0.46 -3.41
N PHE A 34 13.10 0.78 -3.30
CA PHE A 34 12.47 1.53 -4.38
C PHE A 34 13.48 2.24 -5.31
N PHE A 35 14.60 2.77 -4.81
CA PHE A 35 15.63 3.37 -5.66
C PHE A 35 16.52 2.36 -6.40
N THR A 36 16.33 1.06 -6.16
CA THR A 36 16.99 0.02 -6.96
C THR A 36 16.36 0.00 -8.36
N GLU A 37 17.14 -0.20 -9.43
CA GLU A 37 16.74 -0.02 -10.85
C GLU A 37 15.46 -0.76 -11.29
N LYS A 38 14.95 -1.69 -10.49
CA LYS A 38 13.78 -2.51 -10.75
C LYS A 38 12.47 -1.92 -10.19
N VAL A 39 12.26 -0.60 -10.26
CA VAL A 39 10.97 0.03 -9.91
C VAL A 39 9.78 -0.65 -10.61
N ARG A 40 10.01 -1.14 -11.84
CA ARG A 40 9.03 -1.87 -12.65
C ARG A 40 8.75 -3.29 -12.17
N ALA A 41 9.67 -3.93 -11.44
CA ALA A 41 9.37 -5.21 -10.78
C ALA A 41 8.52 -4.99 -9.52
N LEU A 42 8.66 -3.82 -8.91
CA LEU A 42 7.94 -3.46 -7.69
C LEU A 42 6.47 -3.12 -7.94
N SER A 43 6.07 -2.87 -9.19
CA SER A 43 4.67 -2.69 -9.60
C SER A 43 3.84 -3.97 -9.52
N ILE A 44 4.49 -5.15 -9.53
CA ILE A 44 3.82 -6.44 -9.41
C ILE A 44 3.13 -6.54 -8.04
N VAL A 45 3.74 -5.98 -6.99
CA VAL A 45 3.20 -5.99 -5.63
C VAL A 45 1.82 -5.30 -5.57
N PRO A 46 1.65 -4.02 -5.92
CA PRO A 46 0.34 -3.37 -5.89
C PRO A 46 -0.68 -4.01 -6.84
N ILE A 47 -0.26 -4.61 -7.96
CA ILE A 47 -1.19 -5.34 -8.83
C ILE A 47 -1.72 -6.60 -8.15
N ILE A 48 -0.84 -7.44 -7.60
CA ILE A 48 -1.25 -8.67 -6.88
C ILE A 48 -2.16 -8.30 -5.72
N PHE A 49 -1.78 -7.31 -4.91
CA PHE A 49 -2.63 -6.82 -3.81
C PHE A 49 -3.98 -6.31 -4.30
N GLY A 50 -3.99 -5.55 -5.39
CA GLY A 50 -5.22 -5.03 -5.99
C GLY A 50 -6.16 -6.13 -6.48
N VAL A 51 -5.63 -7.14 -7.18
CA VAL A 51 -6.43 -8.30 -7.63
C VAL A 51 -7.02 -9.04 -6.43
N VAL A 52 -6.22 -9.32 -5.39
CA VAL A 52 -6.71 -10.05 -4.21
C VAL A 52 -7.79 -9.25 -3.46
N LEU A 53 -7.65 -7.92 -3.36
CA LEU A 53 -8.67 -7.05 -2.75
C LEU A 53 -9.95 -6.96 -3.57
N VAL A 54 -9.85 -6.85 -4.90
CA VAL A 54 -11.02 -6.82 -5.79
C VAL A 54 -11.77 -8.15 -5.70
N ILE A 55 -11.07 -9.28 -5.82
CA ILE A 55 -11.70 -10.60 -5.71
C ILE A 55 -12.29 -10.78 -4.30
N GLY A 56 -11.55 -10.38 -3.25
CA GLY A 56 -12.02 -10.44 -1.87
C GLY A 56 -13.28 -9.62 -1.61
N ALA A 57 -13.44 -8.49 -2.30
CA ALA A 57 -14.64 -7.65 -2.20
C ALA A 57 -15.91 -8.43 -2.59
N PHE A 58 -15.85 -9.23 -3.66
CA PHE A 58 -17.01 -10.01 -4.13
C PHE A 58 -17.37 -11.18 -3.20
N VAL A 59 -16.46 -11.60 -2.32
CA VAL A 59 -16.69 -12.71 -1.38
C VAL A 59 -17.23 -12.20 -0.04
N CYS A 60 -16.72 -11.07 0.44
CA CYS A 60 -17.14 -10.45 1.69
C CYS A 60 -17.97 -9.19 1.40
N THR A 61 -19.27 -9.36 1.22
CA THR A 61 -20.21 -8.27 0.89
C THR A 61 -20.24 -7.15 1.93
N GLN A 62 -19.94 -7.45 3.20
CA GLN A 62 -19.87 -6.48 4.29
C GLN A 62 -18.76 -5.43 4.10
N VAL A 63 -17.64 -5.83 3.49
CA VAL A 63 -16.48 -4.94 3.22
C VAL A 63 -16.35 -4.61 1.73
N PHE A 64 -17.40 -4.89 0.94
CA PHE A 64 -17.38 -4.80 -0.51
C PHE A 64 -16.86 -3.45 -1.00
N PHE A 65 -17.46 -2.35 -0.51
CA PHE A 65 -17.11 -1.02 -1.00
C PHE A 65 -15.66 -0.62 -0.66
N LEU A 66 -15.23 -0.88 0.58
CA LEU A 66 -13.86 -0.61 1.03
C LEU A 66 -12.84 -1.43 0.26
N SER A 67 -13.05 -2.76 0.18
CA SER A 67 -12.12 -3.67 -0.49
C SER A 67 -12.04 -3.41 -1.99
N LEU A 68 -13.17 -3.08 -2.64
CA LEU A 68 -13.22 -2.76 -4.06
C LEU A 68 -12.50 -1.44 -4.37
N VAL A 69 -12.79 -0.37 -3.62
CA VAL A 69 -12.14 0.94 -3.83
C VAL A 69 -10.63 0.83 -3.62
N LEU A 70 -10.20 0.17 -2.54
CA LEU A 70 -8.78 -0.03 -2.24
C LEU A 70 -8.11 -0.93 -3.28
N GLY A 71 -8.79 -1.98 -3.73
CA GLY A 71 -8.32 -2.86 -4.78
C GLY A 71 -8.12 -2.13 -6.12
N VAL A 72 -9.10 -1.33 -6.54
CA VAL A 72 -9.04 -0.51 -7.75
C VAL A 72 -7.90 0.51 -7.67
N ILE A 73 -7.76 1.21 -6.53
CA ILE A 73 -6.65 2.16 -6.32
C ILE A 73 -5.29 1.44 -6.42
N ALA A 74 -5.17 0.25 -5.83
CA ALA A 74 -3.94 -0.54 -5.90
C ALA A 74 -3.62 -0.99 -7.34
N LEU A 75 -4.62 -1.43 -8.10
CA LEU A 75 -4.47 -1.76 -9.52
C LEU A 75 -4.04 -0.56 -10.35
N LEU A 76 -4.70 0.60 -10.18
CA LEU A 76 -4.34 1.83 -10.88
C LEU A 76 -2.91 2.26 -10.56
N LYS A 77 -2.51 2.17 -9.30
CA LYS A 77 -1.14 2.49 -8.86
C LYS A 77 -0.12 1.53 -9.49
N GLY A 78 -0.43 0.25 -9.52
CA GLY A 78 0.40 -0.76 -10.17
C GLY A 78 0.53 -0.54 -11.68
N LEU A 79 -0.57 -0.23 -12.35
CA LEU A 79 -0.59 0.10 -13.77
C LEU A 79 0.24 1.36 -14.07
N TYR A 80 0.08 2.40 -13.25
CA TYR A 80 0.87 3.63 -13.35
C TYR A 80 2.37 3.38 -13.15
N LEU A 81 2.76 2.46 -12.26
CA LEU A 81 4.17 2.08 -12.09
C LEU A 81 4.75 1.29 -13.28
N ILE A 82 3.92 0.60 -14.07
CA ILE A 82 4.37 -0.15 -15.26
C ILE A 82 4.45 0.74 -16.50
N MET A 83 3.38 1.50 -16.74
CA MET A 83 3.15 2.27 -17.96
C MET A 83 3.58 3.73 -17.83
N GLY A 84 3.68 4.25 -16.60
CA GLY A 84 4.00 5.64 -16.35
C GLY A 84 5.44 6.00 -16.76
N PRO A 85 5.68 7.26 -17.14
CA PRO A 85 7.01 7.71 -17.53
C PRO A 85 7.95 7.69 -16.32
N MET A 86 9.05 6.94 -16.45
CA MET A 86 10.06 6.75 -15.40
C MET A 86 10.54 8.05 -14.74
N PRO A 87 10.74 9.18 -15.45
CA PRO A 87 11.12 10.45 -14.83
C PRO A 87 10.09 10.98 -13.82
N GLN A 88 8.80 10.83 -14.10
CA GLN A 88 7.74 11.28 -13.19
C GLN A 88 7.65 10.38 -11.96
N ILE A 89 7.77 9.06 -12.15
CA ILE A 89 7.81 8.08 -11.07
C ILE A 89 8.99 8.37 -10.13
N LYS A 90 10.19 8.60 -10.70
CA LYS A 90 11.38 8.97 -9.91
C LYS A 90 11.19 10.28 -9.15
N ARG A 91 10.60 11.32 -9.75
CA ARG A 91 10.30 12.59 -9.06
C ARG A 91 9.30 12.41 -7.92
N LEU A 92 8.26 11.60 -8.11
CA LEU A 92 7.27 11.31 -7.07
C LEU A 92 7.92 10.56 -5.90
N MET A 93 8.76 9.58 -6.20
CA MET A 93 9.52 8.83 -5.19
C MET A 93 10.52 9.72 -4.46
N ASP A 94 11.23 10.59 -5.17
CA ASP A 94 12.16 11.55 -4.57
C ASP A 94 11.44 12.51 -3.62
N TRP A 95 10.28 13.02 -4.02
CA TRP A 95 9.42 13.81 -3.15
C TRP A 95 8.99 13.02 -1.91
N TRP A 96 8.51 11.79 -2.10
CA TRP A 96 8.06 10.93 -1.01
C TRP A 96 9.17 10.58 -0.01
N PHE A 97 10.38 10.26 -0.48
CA PHE A 97 11.47 9.78 0.37
C PHE A 97 12.37 10.87 0.95
N ASN A 98 12.52 12.01 0.25
CA ASN A 98 13.46 13.06 0.65
C ASN A 98 12.79 14.37 1.06
N LYS A 99 11.57 14.65 0.59
CA LYS A 99 10.87 15.93 0.87
C LYS A 99 9.65 15.80 1.77
N ALA A 100 9.04 14.62 1.87
CA ALA A 100 7.89 14.42 2.73
C ALA A 100 8.28 14.58 4.21
N SER A 101 7.49 15.34 4.96
CA SER A 101 7.73 15.52 6.39
C SER A 101 7.43 14.22 7.15
N THR A 102 8.14 14.01 8.25
CA THR A 102 7.93 12.86 9.15
C THR A 102 6.48 12.80 9.64
N SER A 103 5.83 13.95 9.84
CA SER A 103 4.41 14.03 10.24
C SER A 103 3.47 13.51 9.14
N TYR A 104 3.70 13.84 7.87
CA TYR A 104 2.91 13.30 6.76
C TYR A 104 3.04 11.77 6.66
N ILE A 105 4.27 11.26 6.80
CA ILE A 105 4.53 9.83 6.70
C ILE A 105 3.87 9.07 7.87
N ARG A 106 3.91 9.61 9.09
CA ARG A 106 3.18 9.07 10.25
C ARG A 106 1.68 9.06 10.03
N LEU A 107 1.12 10.14 9.48
CA LEU A 107 -0.30 10.22 9.14
C LEU A 107 -0.69 9.15 8.12
N CYS A 108 0.14 8.91 7.09
CA CYS A 108 -0.08 7.80 6.15
C CYS A 108 -0.03 6.43 6.85
N GLY A 109 0.91 6.21 7.77
CA GLY A 109 0.96 5.01 8.60
C GLY A 109 -0.31 4.80 9.42
N LEU A 110 -0.86 5.89 9.99
CA LEU A 110 -2.11 5.88 10.75
C LEU A 110 -3.31 5.53 9.86
N ILE A 111 -3.42 6.13 8.67
CA ILE A 111 -4.47 5.79 7.70
C ILE A 111 -4.41 4.31 7.34
N ILE A 112 -3.22 3.80 7.03
CA ILE A 112 -3.01 2.37 6.69
C ILE A 112 -3.43 1.47 7.85
N PHE A 113 -3.06 1.82 9.07
CA PHE A 113 -3.43 1.09 10.28
C PHE A 113 -4.94 1.05 10.50
N VAL A 114 -5.60 2.21 10.42
CA VAL A 114 -7.06 2.33 10.56
C VAL A 114 -7.79 1.55 9.48
N LEU A 115 -7.33 1.60 8.23
CA LEU A 115 -7.88 0.80 7.14
C LEU A 115 -7.73 -0.71 7.40
N GLY A 116 -6.59 -1.15 7.92
CA GLY A 116 -6.37 -2.53 8.31
C GLY A 116 -7.34 -3.00 9.39
N ILE A 117 -7.58 -2.17 10.41
CA ILE A 117 -8.57 -2.44 11.47
C ILE A 117 -9.99 -2.44 10.90
N ALA A 118 -10.32 -1.49 10.03
CA ALA A 118 -11.65 -1.40 9.43
C ALA A 118 -11.99 -2.65 8.60
N ILE A 119 -11.01 -3.19 7.88
CA ILE A 119 -11.17 -4.48 7.19
C ILE A 119 -11.33 -5.60 8.20
N LEU A 120 -10.43 -5.72 9.18
CA LEU A 120 -10.45 -6.81 10.18
C LEU A 120 -11.75 -6.84 11.00
N SER A 121 -12.27 -5.68 11.40
CA SER A 121 -13.46 -5.56 12.24
C SER A 121 -14.76 -5.88 11.49
N ASN A 122 -14.76 -5.85 10.15
CA ASN A 122 -15.94 -6.09 9.32
C ASN A 122 -15.83 -7.42 8.54
N LEU A 123 -14.89 -8.29 8.91
CA LEU A 123 -14.62 -9.60 8.30
C LEU A 123 -15.09 -10.76 9.17
#